data_AF-A0A920QR15-F1
#
_entry.id   AF-A0A920QR15-F1
#
_cell.length_a   1.000
_cell.length_b   1.000
_cell.length_c   1.000
_cell.angle_alpha   90.00
_cell.angle_beta   90.00
_cell.angle_gamma   90.00
#
_symmetry.space_group_name_H-M   'P 1'
#
loop_
_entity.id
_entity.type
_entity.pdbx_description
1 polymer ?
#
loop_
_entity_poly.entity_id
_entity_poly.type
_entity_poly.pdbx_seq_one_letter_code
_entity_poly.pdbx_strand_id
1 'polypeptide(L)'
;MINGFTYKFKESESFNLSFEDNTKIQFLNHIQEYREISKLLSTYIMTLPKLLNPYTKRVHTKFNQAGTTTGRLSSSDPNLQNIPKRTNYGKLVRSSFAVQEENNEFVSADYSQIELRVLAHFSEDPNLKNAFMKGEDIHNFTAATMYECDLTKVNDEMRRIAKILNFGVLYGLSPYGISRQTNLSVNKGKEFIELYFQRFKKIRDYIENTKEEVNDRGYVETLFGRKRYIEEIKSNNARVRAHGERMAINMPIQGTAAEIIKIAMINLNNSNIYRNTKAKMLLQIHDELIFECDKNKSKHLSNILSKIMPNVVKLNVPLTINIQKGQNLGEMS
;
A
#
# COMPACT_ATOMS: atom_id res chain seq x y z
N MET A 1 -22.98 39.93 -7.95
CA MET A 1 -22.22 40.72 -6.97
C MET A 1 -22.60 40.27 -5.57
N ILE A 2 -21.79 39.42 -4.95
CA ILE A 2 -21.68 39.31 -3.49
C ILE A 2 -20.19 39.30 -3.21
N ASN A 3 -19.79 40.25 -2.38
CA ASN A 3 -18.46 40.79 -2.23
C ASN A 3 -17.47 39.79 -1.62
N GLY A 4 -16.23 39.93 -2.06
CA GLY A 4 -15.08 39.18 -1.57
C GLY A 4 -14.79 39.45 -0.11
N PHE A 5 -14.46 38.37 0.60
CA PHE A 5 -13.68 38.39 1.81
C PHE A 5 -12.46 37.48 1.60
N THR A 6 -11.37 38.08 1.13
CA THR A 6 -10.03 37.50 1.24
C THR A 6 -9.55 37.65 2.67
N TYR A 7 -9.59 36.57 3.45
CA TYR A 7 -8.90 36.51 4.74
C TYR A 7 -7.39 36.28 4.49
N LYS A 8 -6.58 37.30 4.80
CA LYS A 8 -5.12 37.16 4.94
C LYS A 8 -4.83 36.65 6.35
N PHE A 9 -4.24 35.47 6.48
CA PHE A 9 -3.64 35.05 7.76
C PHE A 9 -2.38 35.87 8.01
N LYS A 10 -2.34 36.60 9.13
CA LYS A 10 -1.08 37.12 9.70
C LYS A 10 -0.38 35.97 10.42
N GLU A 11 0.89 35.78 10.12
CA GLU A 11 1.78 34.91 10.89
C GLU A 11 2.00 35.49 12.29
N SER A 12 2.23 34.59 13.25
CA SER A 12 2.49 34.78 14.69
C SER A 12 1.29 35.08 15.59
N GLU A 13 0.64 34.02 16.08
CA GLU A 13 0.00 34.02 17.42
C GLU A 13 -0.08 32.58 17.94
N SER A 14 0.33 32.40 19.20
CA SER A 14 0.33 31.15 19.95
C SER A 14 -1.07 30.53 20.01
N PHE A 15 -1.20 29.25 19.66
CA PHE A 15 -2.46 28.49 19.72
C PHE A 15 -2.91 28.28 21.18
N ASN A 16 -3.69 29.22 21.72
CA ASN A 16 -4.63 28.95 22.81
C ASN A 16 -6.00 28.77 22.19
N LEU A 17 -6.48 27.52 22.09
CA LEU A 17 -7.78 27.19 21.51
C LEU A 17 -8.91 27.81 22.34
N SER A 18 -9.70 28.70 21.74
CA SER A 18 -10.89 29.26 22.37
C SER A 18 -12.02 28.21 22.43
N PHE A 19 -13.03 28.43 23.27
CA PHE A 19 -14.22 27.55 23.35
C PHE A 19 -14.95 27.41 21.99
N GLU A 20 -14.96 28.48 21.18
CA GLU A 20 -15.52 28.45 19.82
C GLU A 20 -14.72 27.54 18.88
N ASP A 21 -13.40 27.49 19.04
CA ASP A 21 -12.54 26.62 18.22
C ASP A 21 -12.75 25.14 18.60
N ASN A 22 -12.96 24.84 19.88
CA ASN A 22 -13.32 23.49 20.31
C ASN A 22 -14.67 23.04 19.73
N THR A 23 -15.66 23.93 19.68
CA THR A 23 -16.97 23.62 19.09
C THR A 23 -16.86 23.39 17.57
N LYS A 24 -16.07 24.22 16.87
CA LYS A 24 -15.79 24.04 15.44
C LYS A 24 -15.07 22.71 15.17
N ILE A 25 -14.08 22.35 15.99
CA ILE A 25 -13.35 21.08 15.88
C ILE A 25 -14.30 19.90 16.11
N GLN A 26 -15.17 19.95 17.12
CA GLN A 26 -16.17 18.90 17.38
C GLN A 26 -17.13 18.72 16.19
N PHE A 27 -17.66 19.82 15.65
CA PHE A 27 -18.53 19.76 14.48
C PHE A 27 -17.83 19.13 13.26
N LEU A 28 -16.57 19.50 12.99
CA LEU A 28 -15.78 18.90 11.91
C LEU A 28 -15.53 17.42 12.13
N ASN A 29 -15.27 16.98 13.36
CA ASN A 29 -15.11 15.57 13.71
C ASN A 29 -16.41 14.78 13.47
N HIS A 30 -17.56 15.32 13.87
CA HIS A 30 -18.86 14.71 13.58
C HIS A 30 -19.17 14.61 12.08
N ILE A 31 -18.76 15.59 11.27
CA ILE A 31 -18.88 15.48 9.80
C ILE A 31 -18.01 14.32 9.27
N GLN A 32 -16.78 14.18 9.75
CA GLN A 32 -15.90 13.08 9.31
C GLN A 32 -16.47 11.72 9.69
N GLU A 33 -16.94 11.59 10.94
CA GLU A 33 -17.58 10.39 11.46
C GLU A 33 -18.86 10.06 10.68
N TYR A 34 -19.75 11.03 10.46
CA TYR A 34 -20.96 10.86 9.65
C TYR A 34 -20.63 10.37 8.23
N ARG A 35 -19.62 10.97 7.58
CA ARG A 35 -19.19 10.57 6.22
C ARG A 35 -18.64 9.14 6.22
N GLU A 36 -17.87 8.76 7.23
CA GLU A 36 -17.36 7.41 7.36
C GLU A 36 -18.52 6.41 7.52
N ILE A 37 -19.36 6.58 8.54
CA ILE A 37 -20.48 5.69 8.84
C ILE A 37 -21.43 5.59 7.65
N SER A 38 -21.79 6.72 7.03
CA SER A 38 -22.67 6.74 5.85
C SER A 38 -22.07 5.95 4.69
N LYS A 39 -20.76 6.05 4.47
CA LYS A 39 -20.06 5.27 3.45
C LYS A 39 -20.07 3.78 3.79
N LEU A 40 -19.78 3.40 5.03
CA LEU A 40 -19.77 2.00 5.47
C LEU A 40 -21.16 1.37 5.34
N LEU A 41 -22.20 2.09 5.76
CA LEU A 41 -23.58 1.66 5.69
C LEU A 41 -24.03 1.43 4.25
N SER A 42 -23.86 2.45 3.39
CA SER A 42 -24.29 2.39 1.98
C SER A 42 -23.47 1.39 1.16
N THR A 43 -22.15 1.35 1.32
CA THR A 43 -21.25 0.55 0.48
C THR A 43 -21.23 -0.92 0.89
N TYR A 44 -21.28 -1.22 2.20
CA TYR A 44 -21.09 -2.58 2.69
C TYR A 44 -22.36 -3.14 3.30
N ILE A 45 -22.90 -2.51 4.35
CA ILE A 45 -23.97 -3.10 5.17
C ILE A 45 -25.28 -3.24 4.38
N MET A 46 -25.68 -2.23 3.61
CA MET A 46 -26.92 -2.27 2.81
C MET A 46 -26.76 -3.00 1.48
N THR A 47 -25.54 -3.12 0.97
CA THR A 47 -25.27 -3.62 -0.39
C THR A 47 -24.83 -5.08 -0.40
N LEU A 48 -23.92 -5.50 0.46
CA LEU A 48 -23.39 -6.88 0.45
C LEU A 48 -24.46 -7.95 0.66
N PRO A 49 -25.45 -7.79 1.58
CA PRO A 49 -26.51 -8.79 1.73
C PRO A 49 -27.32 -9.01 0.45
N LYS A 50 -27.51 -7.96 -0.37
CA LYS A 50 -28.20 -8.03 -1.66
C LYS A 50 -27.39 -8.75 -2.74
N LEU A 51 -26.07 -8.80 -2.59
CA LEU A 51 -25.14 -9.47 -3.50
C LEU A 51 -24.85 -10.92 -3.08
N LEU A 52 -25.45 -11.40 -1.99
CA LEU A 52 -25.27 -12.76 -1.53
C LEU A 52 -25.94 -13.73 -2.51
N ASN A 53 -25.15 -14.66 -3.05
CA ASN A 53 -25.71 -15.68 -3.93
C ASN A 53 -26.57 -16.66 -3.10
N PRO A 54 -27.83 -16.91 -3.48
CA PRO A 54 -28.78 -17.66 -2.66
C PRO A 54 -28.43 -19.15 -2.49
N TYR A 55 -27.67 -19.73 -3.43
CA TYR A 55 -27.26 -21.13 -3.40
C TYR A 55 -25.98 -21.34 -2.62
N THR A 56 -24.94 -20.55 -2.91
CA THR A 56 -23.63 -20.69 -2.27
C THR A 56 -23.57 -20.03 -0.90
N LYS A 57 -24.46 -19.05 -0.63
CA LYS A 57 -24.39 -18.14 0.53
C LYS A 57 -23.06 -17.37 0.60
N ARG A 58 -22.48 -17.07 -0.57
CA ARG A 58 -21.23 -16.31 -0.71
C ARG A 58 -21.41 -15.08 -1.59
N VAL A 59 -20.54 -14.11 -1.40
CA VAL A 59 -20.38 -12.96 -2.31
C VAL A 59 -19.33 -13.32 -3.35
N HIS A 60 -19.64 -13.08 -4.63
CA HIS A 60 -18.78 -13.42 -5.76
C HIS A 60 -18.29 -12.14 -6.44
N THR A 61 -17.07 -11.73 -6.15
CA THR A 61 -16.45 -10.57 -6.81
C THR A 61 -15.96 -10.91 -8.23
N LYS A 62 -15.85 -9.89 -9.08
CA LYS A 62 -15.20 -9.97 -10.38
C LYS A 62 -13.80 -9.36 -10.29
N PHE A 63 -12.76 -10.16 -10.55
CA PHE A 63 -11.40 -9.66 -10.71
C PHE A 63 -11.16 -9.26 -12.17
N ASN A 64 -10.92 -7.97 -12.41
CA ASN A 64 -10.64 -7.45 -13.73
C ASN A 64 -9.12 -7.49 -13.99
N GLN A 65 -8.70 -8.40 -14.85
CA GLN A 65 -7.27 -8.60 -15.18
C GLN A 65 -6.73 -7.55 -16.16
N ALA A 66 -7.58 -7.02 -17.04
CA ALA A 66 -7.23 -6.06 -18.10
C ALA A 66 -7.83 -4.66 -17.84
N GLY A 67 -7.75 -4.17 -16.60
CA GLY A 67 -8.35 -2.88 -16.22
C GLY A 67 -7.35 -1.80 -15.78
N THR A 68 -6.29 -2.16 -15.06
CA THR A 68 -5.37 -1.17 -14.49
C THR A 68 -4.15 -0.93 -15.37
N THR A 69 -3.60 0.29 -15.34
CA THR A 69 -2.41 0.69 -16.11
C THR A 69 -1.10 0.11 -15.57
N THR A 70 -1.08 -0.31 -14.30
CA THR A 70 0.10 -0.92 -13.66
C THR A 70 0.06 -2.44 -13.64
N GLY A 71 -1.02 -3.06 -14.14
CA GLY A 71 -1.15 -4.51 -14.19
C GLY A 71 -1.66 -5.14 -12.90
N ARG A 72 -2.03 -4.38 -11.87
CA ARG A 72 -2.80 -4.88 -10.72
C ARG A 72 -4.16 -5.44 -11.16
N LEU A 73 -4.65 -6.45 -10.45
CA LEU A 73 -6.07 -6.79 -10.53
C LEU A 73 -6.88 -5.67 -9.88
N SER A 74 -8.02 -5.32 -10.45
CA SER A 74 -9.07 -4.58 -9.73
C SER A 74 -10.24 -5.50 -9.42
N SER A 75 -11.06 -5.12 -8.44
CA SER A 75 -12.21 -5.90 -7.99
C SER A 75 -13.49 -5.07 -8.10
N SER A 76 -14.56 -5.67 -8.62
CA SER A 76 -15.88 -5.05 -8.77
C SER A 76 -17.01 -6.04 -8.51
N ASP A 77 -18.22 -5.51 -8.27
CA ASP A 77 -19.46 -6.27 -8.04
C ASP A 77 -19.37 -7.39 -7.00
N PRO A 78 -18.93 -7.14 -5.75
CA PRO A 78 -18.47 -5.87 -5.18
C PRO A 78 -16.93 -5.74 -5.19
N ASN A 79 -16.44 -4.52 -4.91
CA ASN A 79 -15.00 -4.31 -4.71
C ASN A 79 -14.55 -4.80 -3.33
N LEU A 80 -13.84 -5.93 -3.31
CA LEU A 80 -13.30 -6.57 -2.10
C LEU A 80 -11.84 -6.21 -1.81
N GLN A 81 -11.20 -5.35 -2.62
CA GLN A 81 -9.85 -4.86 -2.33
C GLN A 81 -9.86 -3.66 -1.39
N ASN A 82 -10.97 -2.91 -1.32
CA ASN A 82 -11.08 -1.68 -0.54
C ASN A 82 -11.78 -1.85 0.82
N ILE A 83 -11.82 -3.08 1.36
CA ILE A 83 -12.46 -3.36 2.65
C ILE A 83 -11.73 -2.56 3.74
N PRO A 84 -12.43 -1.69 4.50
CA PRO A 84 -11.81 -0.82 5.49
C PRO A 84 -11.12 -1.61 6.60
N LYS A 85 -9.93 -1.15 7.05
CA LYS A 85 -9.14 -1.84 8.09
C LYS A 85 -8.69 -0.97 9.28
N ARG A 86 -8.73 0.36 9.14
CA ARG A 86 -8.02 1.27 10.07
C ARG A 86 -8.87 1.72 11.27
N THR A 87 -10.17 1.90 11.07
CA THR A 87 -11.09 2.44 12.08
C THR A 87 -11.82 1.32 12.81
N ASN A 88 -12.36 1.60 13.99
CA ASN A 88 -13.15 0.62 14.75
C ASN A 88 -14.37 0.14 13.95
N TYR A 89 -15.09 1.06 13.29
CA TYR A 89 -16.20 0.72 12.41
C TYR A 89 -15.74 -0.09 11.19
N GLY A 90 -14.59 0.26 10.60
CA GLY A 90 -14.00 -0.50 9.51
C GLY A 90 -13.66 -1.94 9.89
N LYS A 91 -13.09 -2.15 11.08
CA LYS A 91 -12.81 -3.49 11.62
C LYS A 91 -14.10 -4.31 11.78
N LEU A 92 -15.18 -3.71 12.28
CA LEU A 92 -16.48 -4.38 12.39
C LEU A 92 -17.02 -4.84 11.02
N VAL A 93 -16.94 -3.98 10.00
CA VAL A 93 -17.31 -4.36 8.62
C VAL A 93 -16.42 -5.50 8.13
N ARG A 94 -15.11 -5.43 8.38
CA ARG A 94 -14.17 -6.49 7.99
C ARG A 94 -14.49 -7.82 8.69
N SER A 95 -14.91 -7.80 9.95
CA SER A 95 -15.37 -8.99 10.69
C SER A 95 -16.66 -9.63 10.14
N SER A 96 -17.46 -8.92 9.34
CA SER A 96 -18.64 -9.51 8.68
C SER A 96 -18.29 -10.49 7.56
N PHE A 97 -17.03 -10.49 7.09
CA PHE A 97 -16.52 -11.49 6.17
C PHE A 97 -15.93 -12.65 6.98
N ALA A 98 -16.71 -13.71 7.13
CA ALA A 98 -16.35 -14.89 7.94
C ALA A 98 -16.29 -16.16 7.09
N VAL A 99 -15.62 -17.19 7.62
CA VAL A 99 -15.69 -18.55 7.08
C VAL A 99 -17.11 -19.09 7.16
N GLN A 100 -17.49 -19.94 6.20
CA GLN A 100 -18.83 -20.53 6.15
C GLN A 100 -18.96 -21.76 7.05
N GLU A 101 -17.88 -22.55 7.16
CA GLU A 101 -17.84 -23.78 7.95
C GLU A 101 -17.05 -23.57 9.24
N GLU A 102 -17.58 -24.04 10.38
CA GLU A 102 -16.98 -23.83 11.70
C GLU A 102 -15.59 -24.47 11.85
N ASN A 103 -15.30 -25.54 11.11
CA ASN A 103 -13.99 -26.19 11.11
C ASN A 103 -12.98 -25.56 10.15
N ASN A 104 -13.39 -24.53 9.39
CA ASN A 104 -12.48 -23.78 8.53
C ASN A 104 -11.93 -22.54 9.23
N GLU A 105 -10.85 -22.01 8.68
CA GLU A 105 -10.33 -20.70 9.02
C GLU A 105 -9.75 -20.03 7.78
N PHE A 106 -9.67 -18.71 7.84
CA PHE A 106 -8.90 -17.97 6.87
C PHE A 106 -7.41 -18.03 7.22
N VAL A 107 -6.60 -18.11 6.17
CA VAL A 107 -5.15 -17.92 6.23
C VAL A 107 -4.81 -16.83 5.24
N SER A 108 -4.24 -15.73 5.75
CA SER A 108 -3.73 -14.64 4.95
C SER A 108 -2.21 -14.77 4.80
N ALA A 109 -1.71 -14.46 3.61
CA ALA A 109 -0.30 -14.29 3.31
C ALA A 109 -0.06 -12.96 2.60
N ASP A 110 0.58 -12.02 3.29
CA ASP A 110 0.86 -10.67 2.81
C ASP A 110 2.36 -10.46 2.60
N TYR A 111 2.78 -10.01 1.42
CA TYR A 111 4.20 -9.70 1.22
C TYR A 111 4.63 -8.48 2.05
N SER A 112 5.67 -8.64 2.85
CA SER A 112 6.19 -7.54 3.66
C SER A 112 6.95 -6.55 2.80
N GLN A 113 6.34 -5.37 2.58
CA GLN A 113 6.96 -4.20 1.92
C GLN A 113 7.46 -4.50 0.50
N ILE A 114 6.70 -5.27 -0.29
CA ILE A 114 7.12 -5.71 -1.63
C ILE A 114 7.55 -4.58 -2.55
N GLU A 115 6.85 -3.44 -2.56
CA GLU A 115 7.22 -2.28 -3.39
C GLU A 115 8.61 -1.73 -3.03
N LEU A 116 8.97 -1.68 -1.74
CA LEU A 116 10.29 -1.21 -1.31
C LEU A 116 11.38 -2.25 -1.60
N ARG A 117 11.06 -3.55 -1.56
CA ARG A 117 12.00 -4.61 -1.98
C ARG A 117 12.26 -4.56 -3.48
N VAL A 118 11.23 -4.29 -4.27
CA VAL A 118 11.36 -4.07 -5.72
C VAL A 118 12.15 -2.79 -6.00
N LEU A 119 11.93 -1.70 -5.25
CA LEU A 119 12.77 -0.51 -5.32
C LEU A 119 14.25 -0.83 -5.02
N ALA A 120 14.52 -1.62 -3.98
CA ALA A 120 15.88 -2.05 -3.63
C ALA A 120 16.54 -2.85 -4.75
N HIS A 121 15.75 -3.62 -5.50
CA HIS A 121 16.22 -4.35 -6.66
C HIS A 121 16.56 -3.41 -7.83
N PHE A 122 15.67 -2.49 -8.22
CA PHE A 122 15.90 -1.58 -9.34
C PHE A 122 16.95 -0.51 -9.07
N SER A 123 16.93 0.08 -7.87
CA SER A 123 17.93 1.09 -7.50
C SER A 123 19.29 0.49 -7.18
N GLU A 124 19.33 -0.80 -6.79
CA GLU A 124 20.53 -1.44 -6.25
C GLU A 124 21.16 -0.70 -5.07
N ASP A 125 20.38 0.10 -4.35
CA ASP A 125 20.91 0.92 -3.26
C ASP A 125 21.50 0.04 -2.13
N PRO A 126 22.79 0.20 -1.79
CA PRO A 126 23.46 -0.69 -0.85
C PRO A 126 22.88 -0.58 0.56
N ASN A 127 22.43 0.60 0.98
CA ASN A 127 21.86 0.80 2.32
C ASN A 127 20.49 0.16 2.41
N LEU A 128 19.65 0.36 1.40
CA LEU A 128 18.32 -0.27 1.33
C LEU A 128 18.43 -1.81 1.24
N LYS A 129 19.34 -2.32 0.42
CA LYS A 129 19.61 -3.77 0.30
C LYS A 129 20.08 -4.35 1.64
N ASN A 130 21.04 -3.72 2.29
CA ASN A 130 21.58 -4.19 3.56
C ASN A 130 20.50 -4.24 4.66
N ALA A 131 19.64 -3.21 4.75
CA ALA A 131 18.53 -3.19 5.70
C ALA A 131 17.59 -4.39 5.50
N PHE A 132 17.23 -4.71 4.25
CA PHE A 132 16.40 -5.88 3.96
C PHE A 132 17.10 -7.21 4.22
N MET A 133 18.41 -7.32 3.94
CA MET A 133 19.19 -8.53 4.22
C MET A 133 19.31 -8.82 5.71
N LYS A 134 19.33 -7.77 6.55
CA LYS A 134 19.35 -7.88 8.01
C LYS A 134 17.97 -8.07 8.64
N GLY A 135 16.89 -8.03 7.85
CA GLY A 135 15.53 -8.12 8.35
C GLY A 135 15.09 -6.89 9.17
N GLU A 136 15.72 -5.74 8.96
CA GLU A 136 15.37 -4.50 9.66
C GLU A 136 14.03 -3.94 9.16
N ASP A 137 13.27 -3.30 10.05
CA ASP A 137 12.11 -2.50 9.63
C ASP A 137 12.60 -1.25 8.91
N ILE A 138 12.41 -1.20 7.59
CA ILE A 138 12.90 -0.10 6.76
C ILE A 138 12.36 1.27 7.18
N HIS A 139 11.15 1.33 7.76
CA HIS A 139 10.59 2.59 8.25
C HIS A 139 11.32 3.05 9.50
N ASN A 140 11.66 2.12 10.41
CA ASN A 140 12.48 2.44 11.58
C ASN A 140 13.90 2.82 11.17
N PHE A 141 14.49 2.11 10.22
CA PHE A 141 15.82 2.43 9.68
C PHE A 141 15.88 3.82 9.05
N THR A 142 14.85 4.16 8.27
CA THR A 142 14.72 5.48 7.67
C THR A 142 14.50 6.56 8.74
N ALA A 143 13.64 6.28 9.74
CA ALA A 143 13.41 7.21 10.85
C ALA A 143 14.69 7.47 11.66
N ALA A 144 15.41 6.43 12.08
CA ALA A 144 16.68 6.53 12.78
C ALA A 144 17.69 7.39 12.02
N THR A 145 17.74 7.24 10.69
CA THR A 145 18.59 8.08 9.83
C THR A 145 18.16 9.55 9.86
N MET A 146 16.88 9.84 9.68
CA MET A 146 16.39 11.22 9.56
C MET A 146 16.41 12.00 10.88
N TYR A 147 16.23 11.29 12.00
CA TYR A 147 16.25 11.86 13.35
C TYR A 147 17.62 11.71 14.02
N GLU A 148 18.62 11.20 13.28
CA GLU A 148 19.99 10.96 13.76
C GLU A 148 20.03 10.26 15.13
N CYS A 149 19.22 9.21 15.29
CA CYS A 149 19.06 8.49 16.54
C CYS A 149 19.22 6.98 16.36
N ASP A 150 19.44 6.28 17.47
CA ASP A 150 19.51 4.81 17.46
C ASP A 150 18.15 4.21 17.09
N LEU A 151 18.15 3.04 16.43
CA LEU A 151 16.94 2.29 16.06
C LEU A 151 16.00 2.04 17.24
N THR A 152 16.54 1.85 18.45
CA THR A 152 15.78 1.60 19.69
C THR A 152 15.08 2.85 20.23
N LYS A 153 15.46 4.04 19.77
CA LYS A 153 14.87 5.33 20.16
C LYS A 153 13.79 5.81 19.18
N VAL A 154 13.56 5.07 18.09
CA VAL A 154 12.52 5.39 17.12
C VAL A 154 11.15 5.14 17.76
N ASN A 155 10.34 6.18 17.85
CA ASN A 155 8.96 6.09 18.29
C ASN A 155 7.97 5.94 17.10
N ASP A 156 6.69 5.69 17.42
CA ASP A 156 5.66 5.46 16.41
C ASP A 156 5.44 6.66 15.47
N GLU A 157 5.59 7.89 15.97
CA GLU A 157 5.44 9.08 15.14
C GLU A 157 6.59 9.21 14.14
N MET A 158 7.83 9.03 14.59
CA MET A 158 9.02 9.02 13.74
C MET A 158 8.89 7.95 12.65
N ARG A 159 8.50 6.73 13.04
CA ARG A 159 8.24 5.63 12.10
C ARG A 159 7.14 5.97 11.09
N ARG A 160 6.05 6.60 11.54
CA ARG A 160 4.93 7.03 10.69
C ARG A 160 5.40 8.05 9.64
N ILE A 161 6.20 9.05 10.05
CA ILE A 161 6.75 10.06 9.15
C ILE A 161 7.72 9.42 8.14
N ALA A 162 8.62 8.56 8.59
CA ALA A 162 9.53 7.82 7.72
C ALA A 162 8.81 6.90 6.73
N LYS A 163 7.67 6.32 7.13
CA LYS A 163 6.78 5.59 6.23
C LYS A 163 6.20 6.50 5.15
N ILE A 164 5.68 7.67 5.52
CA ILE A 164 5.16 8.67 4.57
C ILE A 164 6.26 9.07 3.57
N LEU A 165 7.50 9.21 4.02
CA LEU A 165 8.63 9.54 3.14
C LEU A 165 9.03 8.41 2.22
N ASN A 166 9.19 7.18 2.73
CA ASN A 166 9.54 6.03 1.90
C ASN A 166 8.56 5.84 0.74
N PHE A 167 7.26 5.94 1.02
CA PHE A 167 6.26 5.91 -0.04
C PHE A 167 6.24 7.24 -0.83
N GLY A 168 6.29 8.38 -0.15
CA GLY A 168 6.25 9.70 -0.78
C GLY A 168 7.33 9.88 -1.85
N VAL A 169 8.57 9.49 -1.57
CA VAL A 169 9.68 9.56 -2.52
C VAL A 169 9.41 8.69 -3.75
N LEU A 170 8.89 7.47 -3.57
CA LEU A 170 8.45 6.61 -4.68
C LEU A 170 7.36 7.24 -5.56
N TYR A 171 6.53 8.09 -4.96
CA TYR A 171 5.43 8.79 -5.62
C TYR A 171 5.79 10.25 -5.98
N GLY A 172 7.07 10.64 -5.93
CA GLY A 172 7.53 12.01 -6.25
C GLY A 172 6.88 13.10 -5.41
N LEU A 173 6.68 12.83 -4.12
CA LEU A 173 6.11 13.75 -3.14
C LEU A 173 7.09 14.91 -2.91
N SER A 174 6.59 16.15 -3.03
CA SER A 174 7.38 17.36 -2.77
C SER A 174 7.48 17.66 -1.27
N PRO A 175 8.39 18.55 -0.83
CA PRO A 175 8.41 19.06 0.55
C PRO A 175 7.05 19.56 1.04
N TYR A 176 6.30 20.22 0.16
CA TYR A 176 4.93 20.67 0.44
C TYR A 176 3.94 19.50 0.61
N GLY A 177 4.09 18.45 -0.20
CA GLY A 177 3.30 17.23 -0.05
C GLY A 177 3.54 16.54 1.30
N ILE A 178 4.78 16.51 1.76
CA ILE A 178 5.14 15.97 3.09
C ILE A 178 4.51 16.81 4.20
N SER A 179 4.66 18.14 4.16
CA SER A 179 4.07 19.02 5.19
C SER A 179 2.54 18.96 5.24
N ARG A 180 1.87 18.50 4.18
CA ARG A 180 0.41 18.28 4.18
C ARG A 180 0.00 16.95 4.81
N GLN A 181 0.86 15.94 4.79
CA GLN A 181 0.60 14.59 5.32
C GLN A 181 1.20 14.38 6.72
N THR A 182 2.07 15.30 7.14
CA THR A 182 2.76 15.32 8.42
C THR A 182 2.53 16.66 9.10
N ASN A 183 2.83 16.77 10.39
CA ASN A 183 2.81 18.04 11.12
C ASN A 183 4.13 18.82 10.95
N LEU A 184 4.96 18.48 9.96
CA LEU A 184 6.25 19.12 9.73
C LEU A 184 6.10 20.42 8.94
N SER A 185 6.98 21.39 9.20
CA SER A 185 7.14 22.55 8.34
C SER A 185 7.67 22.13 6.95
N VAL A 186 7.41 22.95 5.92
CA VAL A 186 7.94 22.71 4.56
C VAL A 186 9.47 22.62 4.57
N ASN A 187 10.13 23.46 5.37
CA ASN A 187 11.60 23.45 5.52
C ASN A 187 12.10 22.14 6.11
N LYS A 188 11.45 21.64 7.18
CA LYS A 188 11.83 20.35 7.77
C LYS A 188 11.55 19.18 6.82
N GLY A 189 10.46 19.24 6.06
CA GLY A 189 10.16 18.27 5.00
C GLY A 189 11.23 18.25 3.91
N LYS A 190 11.77 19.41 3.52
CA LYS A 190 12.87 19.51 2.55
C LYS A 190 14.15 18.89 3.09
N GLU A 191 14.54 19.23 4.33
CA GLU A 191 15.71 18.65 5.00
C GLU A 191 15.61 17.11 5.06
N PHE A 192 14.43 16.59 5.38
CA PHE A 192 14.19 15.15 5.44
C PHE A 192 14.30 14.45 4.08
N ILE A 193 13.82 15.08 2.99
CA ILE A 193 14.06 14.57 1.63
C ILE A 193 15.57 14.56 1.31
N GLU A 194 16.29 15.62 1.66
CA GLU A 194 17.72 15.73 1.39
C GLU A 194 18.51 14.65 2.14
N LEU A 195 18.26 14.47 3.44
CA LEU A 195 18.84 13.40 4.25
C LEU A 195 18.50 12.01 3.69
N TYR A 196 17.26 11.80 3.23
CA TYR A 196 16.85 10.56 2.59
C TYR A 196 17.70 10.24 1.37
N PHE A 197 17.86 11.18 0.44
CA PHE A 197 18.66 10.95 -0.77
C PHE A 197 20.18 10.95 -0.51
N GLN A 198 20.65 11.59 0.55
CA GLN A 198 22.04 11.45 0.99
C GLN A 198 22.33 10.03 1.50
N ARG A 199 21.36 9.43 2.21
CA ARG A 199 21.45 8.04 2.69
C ARG A 199 21.26 7.04 1.57
N PHE A 200 20.24 7.21 0.74
CA PHE A 200 19.86 6.29 -0.32
C PHE A 200 20.18 6.87 -1.70
N LYS A 201 21.48 7.10 -1.95
CA LYS A 201 21.96 7.80 -3.15
C LYS A 201 21.50 7.13 -4.44
N LYS A 202 21.49 5.79 -4.48
CA LYS A 202 21.13 5.06 -5.69
C LYS A 202 19.65 5.09 -6.02
N ILE A 203 18.79 5.40 -5.04
CA ILE A 203 17.37 5.68 -5.32
C ILE A 203 17.23 6.96 -6.14
N ARG A 204 18.07 7.99 -5.87
CA ARG A 204 18.09 9.21 -6.68
C ARG A 204 18.54 8.92 -8.11
N ASP A 205 19.61 8.14 -8.27
CA ASP A 205 20.11 7.71 -9.58
C ASP A 205 19.01 6.98 -10.37
N TYR A 206 18.30 6.03 -9.73
CA TYR A 206 17.16 5.34 -10.35
C TYR A 206 16.06 6.31 -10.82
N ILE A 207 15.70 7.29 -10.00
CA ILE A 207 14.66 8.28 -10.34
C ILE A 207 15.07 9.10 -11.57
N GLU A 208 16.28 9.64 -11.59
CA GLU A 208 16.73 10.48 -12.71
C GLU A 208 16.91 9.66 -13.99
N ASN A 209 17.50 8.47 -13.91
CA ASN A 209 17.65 7.56 -15.05
C ASN A 209 16.28 7.15 -15.63
N THR A 210 15.28 6.90 -14.77
CA THR A 210 13.92 6.56 -15.24
C THR A 210 13.25 7.73 -15.97
N LYS A 211 13.50 8.97 -15.53
CA LYS A 211 13.01 10.16 -16.23
C LYS A 211 13.68 10.32 -17.59
N GLU A 212 14.98 10.09 -17.69
CA GLU A 212 15.69 10.12 -18.98
C GLU A 212 15.15 9.03 -19.91
N GLU A 213 15.04 7.78 -19.42
CA GLU A 213 14.54 6.65 -20.20
C GLU A 213 13.13 6.91 -20.77
N VAL A 214 12.20 7.42 -19.95
CA VAL A 214 10.83 7.67 -20.42
C VAL A 214 10.75 8.85 -21.40
N ASN A 215 11.64 9.85 -21.28
CA ASN A 215 11.74 10.93 -22.27
C ASN A 215 12.22 10.41 -23.62
N ASP A 216 13.18 9.48 -23.63
CA ASP A 216 13.76 8.92 -24.85
C ASP A 216 12.85 7.88 -25.52
N ARG A 217 12.31 6.93 -24.75
CA ARG A 217 11.53 5.78 -25.26
C ARG A 217 10.03 6.03 -25.29
N GLY A 218 9.52 6.94 -24.45
CA GLY A 218 8.08 7.22 -24.29
C GLY A 218 7.30 6.18 -23.47
N TYR A 219 7.97 5.19 -22.88
CA TYR A 219 7.37 4.18 -22.02
C TYR A 219 8.36 3.67 -20.98
N VAL A 220 7.83 3.03 -19.94
CA VAL A 220 8.61 2.31 -18.91
C VAL A 220 8.18 0.84 -18.85
N GLU A 221 9.06 -0.01 -18.32
CA GLU A 221 8.89 -1.46 -18.27
C GLU A 221 9.02 -2.03 -16.85
N THR A 222 8.27 -3.09 -16.54
CA THR A 222 8.48 -3.91 -15.34
C THR A 222 9.61 -4.93 -15.55
N LEU A 223 10.01 -5.60 -14.47
CA LEU A 223 11.01 -6.68 -14.53
C LEU A 223 10.64 -7.81 -15.51
N PHE A 224 9.34 -8.05 -15.73
CA PHE A 224 8.85 -9.10 -16.61
C PHE A 224 8.37 -8.57 -17.97
N GLY A 225 8.74 -7.33 -18.32
CA GLY A 225 8.52 -6.77 -19.66
C GLY A 225 7.15 -6.16 -19.92
N ARG A 226 6.31 -5.94 -18.89
CA ARG A 226 5.08 -5.16 -19.07
C ARG A 226 5.44 -3.70 -19.32
N LYS A 227 4.93 -3.16 -20.43
CA LYS A 227 5.11 -1.75 -20.80
C LYS A 227 3.95 -0.88 -20.33
N ARG A 228 4.25 0.36 -19.95
CA ARG A 228 3.28 1.46 -19.88
C ARG A 228 3.82 2.66 -20.64
N TYR A 229 3.11 3.07 -21.68
CA TYR A 229 3.37 4.33 -22.38
C TYR A 229 2.94 5.51 -21.51
N ILE A 230 3.76 6.56 -21.48
CA ILE A 230 3.53 7.75 -20.67
C ILE A 230 3.48 8.97 -21.60
N GLU A 231 2.28 9.26 -22.12
CA GLU A 231 2.08 10.36 -23.06
C GLU A 231 2.27 11.73 -22.40
N GLU A 232 2.02 11.81 -21.09
CA GLU A 232 2.11 13.04 -20.29
C GLU A 232 3.50 13.68 -20.33
N ILE A 233 4.56 12.88 -20.56
CA ILE A 233 5.94 13.34 -20.69
C ILE A 233 6.12 14.29 -21.88
N LYS A 234 5.32 14.14 -22.95
CA LYS A 234 5.37 15.00 -24.15
C LYS A 234 4.65 16.34 -23.97
N SER A 235 3.95 16.54 -22.84
CA SER A 235 3.13 17.74 -22.65
C SER A 235 3.97 19.00 -22.50
N ASN A 236 3.55 20.13 -23.07
CA ASN A 236 4.16 21.43 -22.77
C ASN A 236 3.78 21.96 -21.37
N ASN A 237 2.78 21.38 -20.70
CA ASN A 237 2.40 21.76 -19.36
C ASN A 237 3.27 21.06 -18.30
N ALA A 238 4.02 21.85 -17.52
CA ALA A 238 4.93 21.34 -16.49
C ALA A 238 4.23 20.46 -15.43
N ARG A 239 2.97 20.76 -15.07
CA ARG A 239 2.24 19.94 -14.09
C ARG A 239 1.88 18.56 -14.65
N VAL A 240 1.55 18.50 -15.94
CA VAL A 240 1.23 17.26 -16.65
C VAL A 240 2.50 16.43 -16.81
N ARG A 241 3.61 17.01 -17.27
CA ARG A 241 4.91 16.31 -17.35
C ARG A 241 5.34 15.74 -16.00
N ALA A 242 5.29 16.55 -14.94
CA ALA A 242 5.66 16.09 -13.61
C ALA A 242 4.75 14.94 -13.12
N HIS A 243 3.49 14.88 -13.57
CA HIS A 243 2.63 13.74 -13.31
C HIS A 243 3.08 12.49 -14.07
N GLY A 244 3.43 12.65 -15.35
CA GLY A 244 4.03 11.59 -16.17
C GLY A 244 5.31 11.04 -15.55
N GLU A 245 6.22 11.90 -15.09
CA GLU A 245 7.46 11.49 -14.42
C GLU A 245 7.18 10.64 -13.17
N ARG A 246 6.22 11.05 -12.34
CA ARG A 246 5.79 10.27 -11.17
C ARG A 246 5.23 8.91 -11.58
N MET A 247 4.45 8.84 -12.66
CA MET A 247 3.92 7.59 -13.18
C MET A 247 5.02 6.68 -13.73
N ALA A 248 6.01 7.25 -14.40
CA ALA A 248 7.15 6.54 -14.97
C ALA A 248 8.01 5.90 -13.86
N ILE A 249 8.29 6.64 -12.77
CA ILE A 249 9.05 6.13 -11.62
C ILE A 249 8.30 5.02 -10.90
N ASN A 250 6.98 5.19 -10.71
CA ASN A 250 6.18 4.27 -9.91
C ASN A 250 5.81 2.97 -10.64
N MET A 251 5.54 3.04 -11.94
CA MET A 251 4.96 1.92 -12.68
C MET A 251 5.85 0.67 -12.69
N PRO A 252 7.19 0.73 -12.92
CA PRO A 252 8.06 -0.44 -12.85
C PRO A 252 7.98 -1.14 -11.49
N ILE A 253 7.91 -0.35 -10.40
CA ILE A 253 7.88 -0.85 -9.04
C ILE A 253 6.53 -1.52 -8.74
N GLN A 254 5.44 -0.78 -8.93
CA GLN A 254 4.10 -1.27 -8.63
C GLN A 254 3.69 -2.44 -9.55
N GLY A 255 4.07 -2.37 -10.82
CA GLY A 255 3.79 -3.39 -11.81
C GLY A 255 4.58 -4.66 -11.58
N THR A 256 5.87 -4.56 -11.25
CA THR A 256 6.67 -5.73 -10.88
C THR A 256 6.11 -6.40 -9.62
N ALA A 257 5.70 -5.63 -8.59
CA ALA A 257 5.03 -6.20 -7.42
C ALA A 257 3.72 -6.93 -7.77
N ALA A 258 2.92 -6.35 -8.67
CA ALA A 258 1.69 -6.99 -9.18
C ALA A 258 1.98 -8.27 -9.97
N GLU A 259 3.10 -8.35 -10.67
CA GLU A 259 3.52 -9.54 -11.41
C GLU A 259 4.03 -10.63 -10.48
N ILE A 260 4.82 -10.28 -9.46
CA ILE A 260 5.30 -11.22 -8.44
C ILE A 260 4.12 -11.94 -7.77
N ILE A 261 3.08 -11.21 -7.35
CA ILE A 261 1.93 -11.86 -6.72
C ILE A 261 1.14 -12.74 -7.70
N LYS A 262 1.04 -12.37 -8.98
CA LYS A 262 0.42 -13.22 -10.01
C LYS A 262 1.22 -14.49 -10.27
N ILE A 263 2.55 -14.39 -10.34
CA ILE A 263 3.44 -15.57 -10.45
C ILE A 263 3.27 -16.44 -9.21
N ALA A 264 3.16 -15.85 -8.02
CA ALA A 264 2.87 -16.59 -6.79
C ALA A 264 1.55 -17.35 -6.86
N MET A 265 0.47 -16.72 -7.33
CA MET A 265 -0.82 -17.36 -7.51
C MET A 265 -0.73 -18.56 -8.47
N ILE A 266 -0.03 -18.41 -9.60
CA ILE A 266 0.17 -19.47 -10.59
C ILE A 266 1.01 -20.61 -10.00
N ASN A 267 2.14 -20.30 -9.37
CA ASN A 267 3.04 -21.29 -8.79
C ASN A 267 2.37 -22.07 -7.66
N LEU A 268 1.58 -21.41 -6.81
CA LEU A 268 0.74 -22.07 -5.81
C LEU A 268 -0.28 -22.98 -6.47
N ASN A 269 -1.03 -22.49 -7.45
CA ASN A 269 -2.04 -23.29 -8.14
C ASN A 269 -1.45 -24.49 -8.89
N ASN A 270 -0.21 -24.42 -9.36
CA ASN A 270 0.49 -25.52 -10.04
C ASN A 270 1.18 -26.49 -9.07
N SER A 271 1.27 -26.14 -7.79
CA SER A 271 1.96 -26.95 -6.78
C SER A 271 1.09 -28.09 -6.27
N ASN A 272 1.54 -29.34 -6.46
CA ASN A 272 0.84 -30.52 -5.96
C ASN A 272 0.70 -30.50 -4.43
N ILE A 273 1.70 -30.00 -3.71
CA ILE A 273 1.64 -29.88 -2.24
C ILE A 273 0.55 -28.91 -1.81
N TYR A 274 0.32 -27.82 -2.56
CA TYR A 274 -0.80 -26.91 -2.31
C TYR A 274 -2.14 -27.56 -2.66
N ARG A 275 -2.26 -28.17 -3.84
CA ARG A 275 -3.51 -28.83 -4.27
C ARG A 275 -3.99 -29.91 -3.29
N ASN A 276 -3.06 -30.67 -2.70
CA ASN A 276 -3.36 -31.71 -1.71
C ASN A 276 -3.92 -31.16 -0.38
N THR A 277 -3.71 -29.87 -0.08
CA THR A 277 -4.31 -29.24 1.10
C THR A 277 -5.83 -29.12 1.01
N LYS A 278 -6.37 -29.05 -0.22
CA LYS A 278 -7.76 -28.66 -0.54
C LYS A 278 -8.14 -27.24 -0.05
N ALA A 279 -7.15 -26.41 0.31
CA ALA A 279 -7.37 -25.01 0.62
C ALA A 279 -7.85 -24.24 -0.62
N LYS A 280 -8.77 -23.30 -0.42
CA LYS A 280 -9.32 -22.46 -1.50
C LYS A 280 -8.65 -21.09 -1.45
N MET A 281 -8.00 -20.66 -2.52
CA MET A 281 -7.59 -19.27 -2.68
C MET A 281 -8.84 -18.42 -2.99
N LEU A 282 -9.17 -17.47 -2.13
CA LEU A 282 -10.41 -16.71 -2.22
C LEU A 282 -10.21 -15.33 -2.83
N LEU A 283 -9.26 -14.56 -2.30
CA LEU A 283 -9.07 -13.16 -2.65
C LEU A 283 -7.60 -12.83 -2.84
N GLN A 284 -7.34 -11.90 -3.76
CA GLN A 284 -6.11 -11.15 -3.82
C GLN A 284 -6.42 -9.69 -3.47
N ILE A 285 -5.82 -9.19 -2.39
CA ILE A 285 -5.97 -7.81 -1.92
C ILE A 285 -4.60 -7.16 -1.98
N HIS A 286 -4.31 -6.44 -3.06
CA HIS A 286 -3.01 -5.80 -3.29
C HIS A 286 -1.81 -6.77 -3.25
N ASP A 287 -1.07 -6.84 -2.15
CA ASP A 287 0.08 -7.70 -1.90
C ASP A 287 -0.26 -8.93 -1.03
N GLU A 288 -1.54 -9.09 -0.68
CA GLU A 288 -2.08 -10.14 0.17
C GLU A 288 -2.87 -11.20 -0.63
N LEU A 289 -2.68 -12.47 -0.29
CA LEU A 289 -3.51 -13.59 -0.72
C LEU A 289 -4.26 -14.17 0.47
N ILE A 290 -5.58 -14.33 0.33
CA ILE A 290 -6.46 -14.88 1.38
C ILE A 290 -6.95 -16.25 0.95
N PHE A 291 -6.79 -17.22 1.83
CA PHE A 291 -7.19 -18.61 1.66
C PHE A 291 -8.23 -19.01 2.71
N GLU A 292 -9.05 -20.00 2.40
CA GLU A 292 -9.90 -20.73 3.36
C GLU A 292 -9.46 -22.19 3.38
N CYS A 293 -9.23 -22.74 4.58
CA CYS A 293 -8.89 -24.16 4.75
C CYS A 293 -9.36 -24.70 6.10
N ASP A 294 -9.40 -26.03 6.22
CA ASP A 294 -9.58 -26.72 7.50
C ASP A 294 -8.52 -26.24 8.52
N LYS A 295 -8.96 -25.90 9.74
CA LYS A 295 -8.11 -25.46 10.87
C LYS A 295 -6.93 -26.40 11.11
N ASN A 296 -7.14 -27.71 11.02
CA ASN A 296 -6.09 -28.71 11.24
C ASN A 296 -5.01 -28.69 10.15
N LYS A 297 -5.31 -28.12 8.97
CA LYS A 297 -4.38 -28.03 7.83
C LYS A 297 -3.73 -26.66 7.70
N SER A 298 -4.16 -25.65 8.46
CA SER A 298 -3.69 -24.29 8.26
C SER A 298 -2.20 -24.09 8.53
N LYS A 299 -1.62 -24.82 9.50
CA LYS A 299 -0.17 -24.80 9.75
C LYS A 299 0.59 -25.36 8.56
N HIS A 300 0.09 -26.44 7.96
CA HIS A 300 0.67 -27.02 6.76
C HIS A 300 0.57 -26.07 5.57
N LEU A 301 -0.60 -25.45 5.35
CA LEU A 301 -0.77 -24.42 4.33
C LEU A 301 0.18 -23.24 4.53
N SER A 302 0.31 -22.74 5.77
CA SER A 302 1.23 -21.64 6.11
C SER A 302 2.67 -21.97 5.73
N ASN A 303 3.13 -23.19 6.01
CA ASN A 303 4.47 -23.64 5.64
C ASN A 303 4.66 -23.70 4.11
N ILE A 304 3.63 -24.12 3.36
CA ILE A 304 3.65 -24.12 1.89
C ILE A 304 3.74 -22.68 1.35
N LEU A 305 2.93 -21.76 1.88
CA LEU A 305 2.94 -20.35 1.48
C LEU A 305 4.31 -19.72 1.75
N SER A 306 4.88 -19.93 2.94
CA SER A 306 6.22 -19.43 3.32
C SER A 306 7.35 -20.03 2.49
N LYS A 307 7.15 -21.23 1.93
CA LYS A 307 8.13 -21.84 1.02
C LYS A 307 8.00 -21.32 -0.41
N ILE A 308 6.77 -21.14 -0.90
CA ILE A 308 6.53 -20.83 -2.31
C ILE A 308 6.60 -19.33 -2.57
N MET A 309 5.83 -18.52 -1.85
CA MET A 309 5.66 -17.10 -2.17
C MET A 309 6.99 -16.32 -2.14
N PRO A 310 7.85 -16.42 -1.11
CA PRO A 310 9.14 -15.74 -1.11
C PRO A 310 10.09 -16.10 -2.27
N ASN A 311 9.89 -17.27 -2.89
CA ASN A 311 10.84 -17.86 -3.85
C ASN A 311 10.31 -17.89 -5.28
N VAL A 312 9.20 -17.21 -5.58
CA VAL A 312 8.62 -17.21 -6.94
C VAL A 312 9.44 -16.42 -7.96
N VAL A 313 10.26 -15.49 -7.48
CA VAL A 313 11.16 -14.67 -8.29
C VAL A 313 12.47 -14.45 -7.53
N LYS A 314 13.56 -14.22 -8.24
CA LYS A 314 14.85 -13.87 -7.64
C LYS A 314 15.08 -12.36 -7.75
N LEU A 315 15.04 -11.66 -6.63
CA LEU A 315 15.44 -10.25 -6.53
C LEU A 315 16.81 -10.13 -5.85
N ASN A 316 17.38 -8.93 -5.87
CA ASN A 316 18.63 -8.60 -5.18
C ASN A 316 18.49 -8.53 -3.64
N VAL A 317 17.27 -8.70 -3.13
CA VAL A 317 16.91 -8.77 -1.70
C VAL A 317 15.87 -9.88 -1.52
N PRO A 318 15.81 -10.55 -0.35
CA PRO A 318 14.81 -11.59 -0.13
C PRO A 318 13.40 -11.00 -0.17
N LEU A 319 12.42 -11.74 -0.68
CA LEU A 319 11.02 -11.49 -0.39
C LEU A 319 10.65 -12.17 0.93
N THR A 320 9.72 -11.58 1.68
CA THR A 320 9.19 -12.20 2.89
C THR A 320 7.68 -12.01 2.94
N ILE A 321 6.99 -12.90 3.64
CA ILE A 321 5.54 -12.81 3.86
C ILE A 321 5.23 -12.82 5.35
N ASN A 322 4.15 -12.16 5.72
CA ASN A 322 3.52 -12.28 7.03
C ASN A 322 2.30 -13.18 6.88
N ILE A 323 2.19 -14.17 7.78
CA ILE A 323 1.03 -15.07 7.82
C ILE A 323 0.14 -14.69 8.98
N GLN A 324 -1.16 -14.55 8.71
CA GLN A 324 -2.19 -14.35 9.73
C GLN A 324 -3.30 -15.37 9.56
N LYS A 325 -4.05 -15.63 10.63
CA LYS A 325 -5.17 -16.58 10.64
C LYS A 325 -6.31 -16.02 11.46
N GLY A 326 -7.54 -16.38 11.08
CA GLY A 326 -8.73 -15.96 11.80
C GLY A 326 -10.00 -16.60 11.25
N GLN A 327 -11.07 -16.53 12.03
CA GLN A 327 -12.42 -16.96 11.62
C GLN A 327 -13.11 -15.93 10.72
N ASN A 328 -12.67 -14.68 10.79
CA ASN A 328 -13.13 -13.60 9.93
C ASN A 328 -11.97 -12.68 9.54
N LEU A 329 -12.18 -11.84 8.53
CA LEU A 329 -11.13 -10.93 8.05
C LEU A 329 -10.74 -9.86 9.10
N GLY A 330 -11.59 -9.59 10.09
CA GLY A 330 -11.30 -8.57 11.13
C GLY A 330 -10.34 -9.05 12.22
N GLU A 331 -10.23 -10.37 12.42
CA GLU A 331 -9.24 -11.01 13.30
C GLU A 331 -7.84 -11.05 12.69
N MET A 332 -7.76 -10.98 11.35
CA MET A 332 -6.52 -10.90 10.59
C MET A 332 -6.20 -9.42 10.33
N SER A 333 -5.53 -8.79 11.30
CA SER A 333 -5.18 -7.37 11.26
C SER A 333 -3.68 -7.10 11.29
#